data_AF-A0A351GH53-F1
#
_entry.id   AF-A0A351GH53-F1
#
_cell.length_a   1.000
_cell.length_b   1.000
_cell.length_c   1.000
_cell.angle_alpha   90.00
_cell.angle_beta   90.00
_cell.angle_gamma   90.00
#
_symmetry.space_group_name_H-M   'P 1'
#
loop_
_entity.id
_entity.type
_entity.pdbx_description
1 polymer ?
#
loop_
_entity_poly.entity_id
_entity_poly.type
_entity_poly.pdbx_seq_one_letter_code
_entity_poly.pdbx_strand_id
1 'polypeptide(L)'
;MDIALSNILLAIDDGNTTSFAQQKALDLAHKFRANLTVLLVGDEQSDFSDTIKFLRDFTSGKNIELTTLVVHGDFNAAVEAKERTADYDILVVGTSCTKSRLFKSP
;
A
#
# COMPACT_ATOMS: atom_id res chain seq x y z
N MET A 1 22.04 -6.21 14.30
CA MET A 1 20.72 -6.85 14.18
C MET A 1 20.21 -6.44 12.82
N ASP A 2 20.35 -7.32 11.83
CA ASP A 2 19.85 -7.07 10.48
C ASP A 2 18.33 -7.22 10.52
N ILE A 3 17.63 -6.12 10.31
CA ILE A 3 16.17 -6.13 10.16
C ILE A 3 15.91 -6.64 8.75
N ALA A 4 15.46 -7.89 8.63
CA ALA A 4 15.08 -8.47 7.35
C ALA A 4 13.58 -8.22 7.14
N LEU A 5 13.26 -7.21 6.33
CA LEU A 5 11.89 -6.97 5.86
C LEU A 5 11.71 -7.75 4.56
N SER A 6 10.82 -8.73 4.58
CA SER A 6 10.58 -9.63 3.44
C SER A 6 9.28 -9.29 2.73
N ASN A 7 8.24 -8.89 3.47
CA ASN A 7 6.91 -8.61 2.93
C ASN A 7 6.39 -7.25 3.41
N ILE A 8 6.08 -6.36 2.45
CA ILE A 8 5.53 -5.04 2.71
C ILE A 8 4.12 -4.97 2.14
N LEU A 9 3.17 -4.53 2.95
CA LEU A 9 1.81 -4.19 2.52
C LEU A 9 1.70 -2.66 2.41
N LEU A 10 1.38 -2.16 1.22
CA LEU A 10 1.02 -0.78 0.97
C LEU A 10 -0.49 -0.69 0.75
N ALA A 11 -1.20 -0.05 1.67
CA ALA A 11 -2.62 0.23 1.52
C ALA A 11 -2.83 1.69 1.11
N ILE A 12 -3.57 1.91 0.02
CA ILE A 12 -3.84 3.25 -0.50
C ILE A 12 -5.30 3.40 -0.94
N ASP A 13 -5.85 4.58 -0.64
CA ASP A 13 -7.17 5.01 -1.12
C ASP A 13 -7.06 5.74 -2.46
N ASP A 14 -8.20 6.11 -3.05
CA ASP A 14 -8.31 6.96 -4.25
C ASP A 14 -7.79 8.40 -4.04
N GLY A 15 -7.27 8.67 -2.83
CA GLY A 15 -6.76 9.95 -2.42
C GLY A 15 -5.51 10.39 -3.17
N ASN A 16 -5.55 11.60 -3.71
CA ASN A 16 -4.46 12.24 -4.45
C ASN A 16 -3.18 12.50 -3.61
N THR A 17 -3.16 12.15 -2.32
CA THR A 17 -2.04 12.33 -1.38
C THR A 17 -1.25 11.06 -1.10
N THR A 18 -1.53 9.96 -1.80
CA THR A 18 -0.92 8.65 -1.60
C THR A 18 0.52 8.53 -2.13
N SER A 19 0.98 9.51 -2.91
CA SER A 19 2.29 9.53 -3.55
C SER A 19 3.47 9.45 -2.58
N PHE A 20 3.38 10.03 -1.37
CA PHE A 20 4.43 9.90 -0.36
C PHE A 20 4.52 8.48 0.22
N ALA A 21 3.37 7.87 0.55
CA ALA A 21 3.32 6.50 1.08
C ALA A 21 3.82 5.49 0.04
N GLN A 22 3.42 5.66 -1.22
CA GLN A 22 3.93 4.88 -2.35
C GLN A 22 5.45 4.96 -2.45
N GLN A 23 6.03 6.18 -2.47
CA GLN A 23 7.49 6.36 -2.53
C GLN A 23 8.20 5.70 -1.36
N LYS A 24 7.66 5.83 -0.13
CA LYS A 24 8.24 5.19 1.06
C LYS A 24 8.20 3.67 0.98
N ALA A 25 7.08 3.09 0.57
CA ALA A 25 6.96 1.64 0.41
C ALA A 25 7.90 1.12 -0.68
N LEU A 26 8.05 1.84 -1.78
CA LEU A 26 8.98 1.51 -2.85
C LEU A 26 10.45 1.62 -2.43
N ASP A 27 10.82 2.65 -1.68
CA ASP A 27 12.17 2.81 -1.12
C ASP A 27 12.50 1.67 -0.16
N LEU A 28 11.55 1.28 0.70
CA LEU A 28 11.71 0.13 1.60
C LEU A 28 11.82 -1.17 0.81
N ALA A 29 10.92 -1.42 -0.15
CA ALA A 29 10.96 -2.63 -0.98
C ALA A 29 12.29 -2.75 -1.73
N HIS A 30 12.81 -1.63 -2.24
CA HIS A 30 14.11 -1.61 -2.91
C HIS A 30 15.29 -1.82 -1.95
N LYS A 31 15.28 -1.17 -0.78
CA LYS A 31 16.37 -1.27 0.20
C LYS A 31 16.49 -2.67 0.78
N PHE A 32 15.36 -3.33 1.03
CA PHE A 32 15.32 -4.65 1.67
C PHE A 32 15.12 -5.80 0.67
N ARG A 33 14.94 -5.50 -0.62
CA ARG A 33 14.52 -6.47 -1.65
C ARG A 33 13.27 -7.26 -1.23
N ALA A 34 12.36 -6.55 -0.56
CA ALA A 34 11.13 -7.10 -0.04
C ALA A 34 10.08 -7.20 -1.15
N ASN A 35 9.16 -8.15 -1.03
CA ASN A 35 7.97 -8.21 -1.85
C ASN A 35 7.02 -7.09 -1.47
N LEU A 36 6.41 -6.46 -2.48
CA LEU A 36 5.47 -5.37 -2.29
C LEU A 36 4.07 -5.83 -2.69
N THR A 37 3.18 -5.93 -1.71
CA THR A 37 1.74 -6.07 -1.96
C THR A 37 1.10 -4.69 -1.85
N VAL A 38 0.33 -4.29 -2.85
CA VAL A 38 -0.39 -3.03 -2.87
C VAL A 38 -1.89 -3.30 -2.84
N LEU A 39 -2.54 -2.87 -1.78
CA LEU A 39 -3.97 -2.89 -1.60
C LEU A 39 -4.54 -1.52 -1.98
N LEU A 40 -5.30 -1.51 -3.08
CA LEU A 40 -5.99 -0.36 -3.62
C LEU A 40 -7.45 -0.48 -3.20
N VAL A 41 -7.95 0.47 -2.41
CA VAL A 41 -9.35 0.47 -1.99
C VAL A 41 -10.09 1.59 -2.71
N GLY A 42 -11.02 1.21 -3.56
CA GLY A 42 -11.86 2.14 -4.31
C GLY A 42 -12.87 1.40 -5.19
N ASP A 43 -13.67 2.18 -5.91
CA ASP A 43 -14.82 1.65 -6.65
C ASP A 43 -14.40 0.98 -7.97
N GLU A 44 -13.50 1.60 -8.72
CA GLU A 44 -13.04 1.08 -10.01
C GLU A 44 -11.52 0.92 -10.08
N GLN A 45 -11.06 -0.15 -10.73
CA GLN A 45 -9.62 -0.36 -10.98
C GLN A 45 -9.03 0.74 -11.89
N SER A 46 -9.85 1.36 -12.75
CA SER A 46 -9.46 2.45 -13.64
C SER A 46 -8.92 3.66 -12.88
N ASP A 47 -9.46 3.94 -11.70
CA ASP A 47 -9.07 5.06 -10.83
C ASP A 47 -7.62 4.91 -10.36
N PHE A 48 -7.15 3.67 -10.27
CA PHE A 48 -5.80 3.33 -9.85
C PHE A 48 -4.86 3.00 -11.00
N SER A 49 -5.30 3.13 -12.25
CA SER A 49 -4.51 2.66 -13.40
C SER A 49 -3.14 3.34 -13.48
N ASP A 50 -3.08 4.66 -13.28
CA ASP A 50 -1.83 5.43 -13.26
C ASP A 50 -0.92 5.00 -12.11
N THR A 51 -1.49 4.75 -10.93
CA THR A 51 -0.77 4.27 -9.75
C THR A 51 -0.17 2.89 -9.98
N ILE A 52 -0.96 1.94 -10.50
CA ILE A 52 -0.50 0.59 -10.83
C ILE A 52 0.64 0.66 -11.86
N LYS A 53 0.50 1.52 -12.87
CA LYS A 53 1.52 1.71 -13.90
C LYS A 53 2.82 2.24 -13.30
N PHE A 54 2.74 3.29 -12.47
CA PHE A 54 3.88 3.86 -11.78
C PHE A 54 4.61 2.84 -10.89
N LEU A 55 3.85 2.08 -10.08
CA LEU A 55 4.41 1.03 -9.21
C LEU A 55 5.10 -0.05 -10.04
N ARG A 56 4.47 -0.49 -11.14
CA ARG A 56 5.01 -1.52 -12.03
C ARG A 56 6.27 -1.04 -12.73
N ASP A 57 6.29 0.19 -13.23
CA ASP A 57 7.46 0.77 -13.90
C ASP A 57 8.64 0.89 -12.91
N PHE A 58 8.36 1.25 -11.65
CA PHE A 58 9.39 1.31 -10.62
C PHE A 58 9.95 -0.06 -10.26
N THR A 59 9.09 -1.08 -10.12
CA THR A 59 9.53 -2.44 -9.77
C THR A 59 10.15 -3.20 -10.94
N SER A 60 9.79 -2.85 -12.18
CA SER A 60 10.22 -3.50 -13.44
C SER A 60 11.74 -3.43 -13.73
N GLY A 61 12.54 -2.80 -12.88
CA GLY A 61 14.01 -2.82 -12.98
C GLY A 61 14.72 -3.26 -11.70
N LYS A 62 13.98 -3.65 -10.66
CA LYS A 62 14.51 -3.79 -9.29
C LYS A 62 14.42 -5.21 -8.71
N ASN A 63 13.94 -6.18 -9.48
CA ASN A 63 13.70 -7.56 -9.04
C ASN A 63 12.84 -7.63 -7.76
N ILE A 64 11.85 -6.74 -7.67
CA ILE A 64 10.87 -6.66 -6.59
C ILE A 64 9.59 -7.32 -7.11
N GLU A 65 9.07 -8.31 -6.40
CA GLU A 65 7.76 -8.87 -6.71
C GLU A 65 6.67 -7.87 -6.31
N LEU A 66 5.85 -7.47 -7.28
CA LEU A 66 4.73 -6.55 -7.08
C LEU A 66 3.42 -7.31 -7.25
N THR A 67 2.63 -7.36 -6.19
CA THR A 67 1.25 -7.83 -6.23
C THR A 67 0.32 -6.65 -6.03
N THR A 68 -0.62 -6.41 -6.96
CA THR A 68 -1.66 -5.39 -6.82
C THR A 68 -3.02 -6.03 -6.60
N LEU A 69 -3.77 -5.53 -5.63
CA LEU A 69 -5.10 -6.01 -5.28
C LEU A 69 -6.03 -4.80 -5.21
N VAL A 70 -7.13 -4.86 -5.95
CA VAL A 70 -8.19 -3.85 -5.88
C VAL A 70 -9.33 -4.43 -5.08
N VAL A 71 -9.76 -3.73 -4.04
CA VAL A 71 -10.86 -4.12 -3.16
C VAL A 71 -11.86 -2.98 -3.08
N HIS A 72 -13.13 -3.33 -3.18
CA HIS A 72 -14.22 -2.38 -3.02
C HIS A 72 -14.71 -2.40 -1.56
N GLY A 73 -14.96 -1.23 -0.96
CA GLY A 73 -15.56 -1.11 0.37
C GLY A 73 -14.77 -0.23 1.34
N ASP A 74 -14.94 -0.49 2.64
CA ASP A 74 -14.28 0.30 3.70
C ASP A 74 -12.77 0.03 3.73
N PHE A 75 -12.00 1.12 3.71
CA PHE A 75 -10.53 1.07 3.72
C PHE A 75 -9.97 0.31 4.92
N ASN A 76 -10.45 0.62 6.13
CA ASN A 76 -9.93 0.00 7.34
C ASN A 76 -10.28 -1.49 7.38
N ALA A 77 -11.51 -1.86 7.02
CA ALA A 77 -11.93 -3.26 6.96
C ALA A 77 -11.10 -4.07 5.94
N ALA A 78 -10.81 -3.50 4.77
CA ALA A 78 -10.00 -4.14 3.75
C ALA A 78 -8.55 -4.34 4.22
N VAL A 79 -7.96 -3.35 4.88
CA VAL A 79 -6.61 -3.42 5.46
C VAL A 79 -6.55 -4.47 6.56
N GLU A 80 -7.48 -4.46 7.51
CA GLU A 80 -7.53 -5.45 8.59
C GLU A 80 -7.68 -6.88 8.07
N ALA A 81 -8.55 -7.09 7.07
CA ALA A 81 -8.71 -8.40 6.45
C ALA A 81 -7.42 -8.86 5.77
N LYS A 82 -6.69 -7.94 5.15
CA LYS A 82 -5.44 -8.27 4.46
C LYS A 82 -4.29 -8.53 5.43
N GLU A 83 -4.15 -7.71 6.47
CA GLU A 83 -3.19 -7.92 7.55
C GLU A 83 -3.36 -9.30 8.20
N ARG A 84 -4.61 -9.74 8.41
CA ARG A 84 -4.89 -11.05 9.02
C ARG A 84 -4.61 -12.26 8.12
N THR A 85 -4.45 -12.07 6.80
CA THR A 85 -4.33 -13.17 5.84
C THR A 85 -2.90 -13.48 5.42
N ALA A 86 -1.93 -12.62 5.74
CA ALA A 86 -0.53 -12.87 5.43
C ALA A 86 0.42 -12.23 6.46
N ASP A 87 1.59 -12.84 6.64
CA ASP A 87 2.67 -12.30 7.45
C ASP A 87 3.35 -11.13 6.73
N TYR A 88 2.88 -9.91 7.01
CA TYR A 88 3.51 -8.67 6.57
C TYR A 88 4.40 -8.12 7.69
N ASP A 89 5.65 -7.80 7.35
CA ASP A 89 6.60 -7.22 8.30
C ASP A 89 6.33 -5.73 8.53
N ILE A 90 5.84 -5.04 7.50
CA ILE A 90 5.48 -3.62 7.54
C ILE A 90 4.18 -3.39 6.78
N LEU A 91 3.29 -2.63 7.41
CA LEU A 91 2.14 -1.99 6.79
C LEU A 91 2.43 -0.50 6.59
N VAL A 92 2.39 -0.06 5.34
CA VAL A 92 2.45 1.36 4.96
C VAL A 92 1.05 1.77 4.51
N VAL A 93 0.50 2.79 5.16
CA VAL A 93 -0.83 3.29 4.86
C VAL A 93 -0.70 4.70 4.28
N GLY A 94 -1.20 4.89 3.06
CA GLY A 94 -1.40 6.21 2.47
C GLY A 94 -2.89 6.47 2.36
N THR A 95 -3.42 7.40 3.15
CA THR A 95 -4.80 7.85 2.98
C THR A 95 -4.80 9.34 2.70
N SER A 96 -5.77 9.81 1.92
CA SER A 96 -6.09 11.23 1.92
C SER A 96 -6.84 11.58 3.19
N CYS A 97 -6.16 12.29 4.07
CA CYS A 97 -6.77 12.83 5.28
C CYS A 97 -7.64 14.05 4.90
N THR A 98 -8.73 13.84 4.17
CA THR A 98 -9.79 14.84 4.01
C THR A 98 -10.65 14.86 5.27
N LYS A 99 -10.07 15.37 6.37
CA LYS A 99 -10.74 15.79 7.62
C LYS A 99 -12.02 15.02 8.02
N SER A 100 -11.95 13.70 8.14
CA SER A 100 -12.98 12.95 8.86
C SER A 100 -12.54 12.77 10.30
N ARG A 101 -12.95 13.73 11.14
CA ARG A 101 -12.98 13.70 12.62
C ARG A 101 -12.10 12.62 13.26
N LEU A 102 -10.95 13.05 13.77
CA LEU A 102 -10.29 12.36 14.88
C LEU A 102 -11.32 12.22 16.01
N PHE A 103 -11.95 11.05 16.11
CA PHE A 103 -12.71 10.69 17.29
C PHE A 103 -11.71 10.64 18.45
N LYS A 104 -11.64 11.72 19.22
CA LYS A 104 -11.23 11.64 20.62
C LYS A 104 -12.28 10.77 21.30
N SER A 105 -11.91 9.54 21.65
CA SER A 105 -12.68 8.79 22.64
C SER A 105 -12.66 9.54 23.98
N PRO A 106 -13.78 9.57 24.71
CA PRO A 106 -13.86 10.13 26.06
C PRO A 106 -13.05 9.33 27.09
#